data_AF-A0A3Q9EV41-F1
#
_entry.id   AF-A0A3Q9EV41-F1
#
_cell.length_a   1.000
_cell.length_b   1.000
_cell.length_c   1.000
_cell.angle_alpha   90.00
_cell.angle_beta   90.00
_cell.angle_gamma   90.00
#
_symmetry.space_group_name_H-M   'P 1'
#
loop_
_entity.id
_entity.type
_entity.pdbx_description
1 polymer ?
#
loop_
_entity_poly.entity_id
_entity_poly.type
_entity_poly.pdbx_seq_one_letter_code
_entity_poly.pdbx_strand_id
1 'polypeptide(L)'
;MALGIAESRMEEKNIRPVSELIAALTAVDPAPLHRPRTPATRVIGTCRHFATIACALLRARGIAARARCGFGTYFQQGRGFDHWITEYWDEARCRWVRVDTEHLGRDFVARPDDLAPGEFLTGGEAWVRYRSGMIDPHTFGTAGTDHAWGPHEISGNAVRDLAALCKWETLNWDEWGRMTAAYEGATGPDYDRLIDVVADACAQDDPSAPARLFAHEDLAVPRDLTG
;
A
#
# COMPACT_ATOMS: atom_id res chain seq x y z
N MET A 1 17.62 -20.55 6.74
CA MET A 1 17.59 -20.11 5.33
C MET A 1 16.58 -20.95 4.56
N ALA A 2 15.32 -20.53 4.47
CA ALA A 2 14.23 -21.43 4.06
C ALA A 2 14.08 -21.67 2.54
N LEU A 3 14.80 -20.95 1.67
CA LEU A 3 14.62 -21.06 0.21
C LEU A 3 15.92 -21.02 -0.63
N GLY A 4 17.12 -21.06 -0.02
CA GLY A 4 18.38 -20.98 -0.78
C GLY A 4 18.57 -19.69 -1.59
N ILE A 5 17.83 -18.63 -1.23
CA ILE A 5 17.90 -17.33 -1.85
C ILE A 5 19.19 -16.62 -1.38
N ALA A 6 20.00 -16.15 -2.32
CA ALA A 6 21.18 -15.36 -2.02
C ALA A 6 20.79 -14.05 -1.32
N GLU A 7 21.53 -13.68 -0.27
CA GLU A 7 21.26 -12.49 0.54
C GLU A 7 21.21 -11.20 -0.30
N SER A 8 22.06 -11.10 -1.33
CA SER A 8 22.06 -9.98 -2.26
C SER A 8 20.74 -9.78 -3.01
N ARG A 9 19.93 -10.83 -3.18
CA ARG A 9 18.61 -10.73 -3.81
C ARG A 9 17.56 -10.16 -2.87
N MET A 10 17.79 -10.18 -1.56
CA MET A 10 16.87 -9.57 -0.61
C MET A 10 16.78 -8.06 -0.79
N GLU A 11 17.81 -7.42 -1.36
CA GLU A 11 17.78 -6.00 -1.75
C GLU A 11 16.75 -5.70 -2.85
N GLU A 12 16.31 -6.70 -3.62
CA GLU A 12 15.29 -6.51 -4.65
C GLU A 12 13.96 -5.97 -4.08
N LYS A 13 13.64 -6.29 -2.81
CA LYS A 13 12.45 -5.76 -2.13
C LYS A 13 12.53 -4.25 -1.89
N ASN A 14 13.70 -3.64 -2.05
CA ASN A 14 13.93 -2.20 -1.88
C ASN A 14 13.78 -1.44 -3.20
N ILE A 15 13.51 -2.13 -4.33
CA ILE A 15 13.33 -1.47 -5.63
C ILE A 15 12.02 -0.66 -5.63
N ARG A 16 12.16 0.66 -5.72
CA ARG A 16 11.03 1.58 -5.69
C ARG A 16 10.33 1.65 -7.05
N PRO A 17 11.01 2.00 -8.14
CA PRO A 17 10.32 2.31 -9.38
C PRO A 17 9.83 1.06 -10.09
N VAL A 18 8.58 1.04 -10.56
CA VAL A 18 8.06 -0.10 -11.32
C VAL A 18 8.89 -0.37 -12.58
N SER A 19 9.45 0.67 -13.21
CA SER A 19 10.34 0.52 -14.36
C SER A 19 11.62 -0.26 -14.03
N GLU A 20 12.23 0.02 -12.87
CA GLU A 20 13.43 -0.69 -12.42
C GLU A 20 13.10 -2.12 -11.97
N LEU A 21 11.94 -2.30 -11.35
CA LEU A 21 11.46 -3.62 -10.97
C LEU A 21 11.23 -4.53 -12.19
N ILE A 22 10.65 -3.97 -13.27
CA ILE A 22 10.50 -4.66 -14.56
C ILE A 22 11.88 -4.92 -15.19
N ALA A 23 12.82 -3.98 -15.11
CA ALA A 23 14.18 -4.16 -15.61
C ALA A 23 14.91 -5.28 -14.86
N ALA A 24 14.84 -5.32 -13.53
CA ALA A 24 15.40 -6.39 -12.71
C ALA A 24 14.76 -7.74 -13.04
N LEU A 25 13.43 -7.79 -13.18
CA LEU A 25 12.70 -9.00 -13.56
C LEU A 25 13.11 -9.53 -14.92
N THR A 26 13.26 -8.65 -15.90
CA THR A 26 13.60 -9.03 -17.29
C THR A 26 15.08 -9.31 -17.49
N ALA A 27 15.96 -8.79 -16.62
CA ALA A 27 17.37 -9.17 -16.56
C ALA A 27 17.57 -10.61 -16.04
N VAL A 28 16.71 -11.07 -15.12
CA VAL A 28 16.72 -12.47 -14.63
C VAL A 28 16.12 -13.42 -15.67
N ASP A 29 14.98 -13.04 -16.27
CA ASP A 29 14.32 -13.82 -17.32
C ASP A 29 13.67 -12.87 -18.35
N PRO A 30 14.16 -12.83 -19.61
CA PRO A 30 13.70 -11.91 -20.64
C PRO A 30 12.34 -12.27 -21.24
N ALA A 31 11.69 -13.35 -20.79
CA ALA A 31 10.35 -13.72 -21.27
C ALA A 31 9.33 -12.56 -21.09
N PRO A 32 8.32 -12.44 -21.97
CA PRO A 32 7.28 -11.42 -21.82
C PRO A 32 6.58 -11.47 -20.44
N LEU A 33 6.14 -10.32 -19.92
CA LEU A 33 5.55 -10.21 -18.57
C LEU A 33 4.31 -11.09 -18.35
N HIS A 34 3.54 -11.40 -19.41
CA HIS A 34 2.37 -12.28 -19.34
C HIS A 34 2.72 -13.77 -19.26
N ARG A 35 4.00 -14.14 -19.39
CA ARG A 35 4.46 -15.52 -19.27
C ARG A 35 4.79 -15.82 -17.80
N PRO A 36 4.23 -16.90 -17.23
CA PRO A 36 4.51 -17.26 -15.86
C PRO A 36 5.98 -17.65 -15.69
N ARG A 37 6.59 -17.15 -14.61
CA ARG A 37 7.96 -17.46 -14.18
C ARG A 37 7.95 -18.44 -13.01
N THR A 38 8.99 -19.27 -12.90
CA THR A 38 9.21 -20.11 -11.72
C THR A 38 9.60 -19.24 -10.52
N PRO A 39 9.40 -19.69 -9.27
CA PRO A 39 9.80 -18.90 -8.10
C PRO A 39 11.27 -18.45 -8.12
N ALA A 40 12.19 -19.29 -8.61
CA ALA A 40 13.61 -18.96 -8.69
C ALA A 40 13.94 -17.80 -9.65
N THR A 41 13.09 -17.57 -10.65
CA THR A 41 13.28 -16.57 -11.73
C THR A 41 12.37 -15.34 -11.58
N ARG A 42 11.68 -15.21 -10.45
CA ARG A 42 10.93 -13.99 -10.09
C ARG A 42 11.81 -13.06 -9.28
N VAL A 43 11.48 -11.78 -9.29
CA VAL A 43 12.03 -10.79 -8.35
C VAL A 43 11.40 -10.98 -6.97
N ILE A 44 12.19 -10.81 -5.91
CA ILE A 44 11.71 -10.77 -4.53
C ILE A 44 11.01 -9.45 -4.30
N GLY A 45 9.72 -9.52 -3.97
CA GLY A 45 8.88 -8.35 -3.75
C GLY A 45 7.94 -8.56 -2.57
N THR A 46 7.05 -7.58 -2.42
CA THR A 46 6.03 -7.48 -1.37
C THR A 46 4.67 -7.16 -2.01
N CYS A 47 3.59 -7.18 -1.23
CA CYS A 47 2.26 -6.73 -1.62
C CYS A 47 2.26 -5.44 -2.45
N ARG A 48 3.08 -4.45 -2.05
CA ARG A 48 3.25 -3.17 -2.74
C ARG A 48 3.80 -3.31 -4.15
N HIS A 49 4.76 -4.21 -4.39
CA HIS A 49 5.30 -4.48 -5.74
C HIS A 49 4.21 -5.05 -6.67
N PHE A 50 3.38 -5.96 -6.16
CA PHE A 50 2.23 -6.47 -6.92
C PHE A 50 1.25 -5.35 -7.27
N ALA A 51 0.90 -4.52 -6.28
CA ALA A 51 -0.04 -3.42 -6.47
C ALA A 51 0.46 -2.35 -7.46
N THR A 52 1.73 -1.94 -7.35
CA THR A 52 2.29 -0.90 -8.23
C THR A 52 2.50 -1.41 -9.66
N ILE A 53 2.96 -2.66 -9.85
CA ILE A 53 3.05 -3.26 -11.20
C ILE A 53 1.67 -3.33 -11.84
N ALA A 54 0.66 -3.85 -11.13
CA ALA A 54 -0.68 -3.98 -11.69
C ALA A 54 -1.27 -2.61 -12.05
N CYS A 55 -1.13 -1.61 -11.18
CA CYS A 55 -1.52 -0.23 -11.43
C CYS A 55 -0.84 0.34 -12.69
N ALA A 56 0.47 0.15 -12.85
CA ALA A 56 1.22 0.60 -14.02
C ALA A 56 0.77 -0.08 -15.32
N LEU A 57 0.53 -1.40 -15.29
CA LEU A 57 0.06 -2.16 -16.44
C LEU A 57 -1.36 -1.74 -16.87
N LEU A 58 -2.26 -1.51 -15.92
CA LEU A 58 -3.62 -1.01 -16.21
C LEU A 58 -3.56 0.39 -16.84
N ARG A 59 -2.77 1.30 -16.28
CA ARG A 59 -2.55 2.64 -16.84
C ARG A 59 -1.95 2.61 -18.23
N ALA A 60 -1.01 1.70 -18.49
CA ALA A 60 -0.44 1.49 -19.82
C ALA A 60 -1.47 0.99 -20.86
N ARG A 61 -2.59 0.43 -20.39
CA ARG A 61 -3.74 0.04 -21.23
C ARG A 61 -4.85 1.10 -21.28
N GLY A 62 -4.63 2.27 -20.70
CA GLY A 62 -5.61 3.36 -20.66
C GLY A 62 -6.71 3.18 -19.60
N ILE A 63 -6.58 2.20 -18.70
CA ILE A 63 -7.52 1.99 -17.60
C ILE A 63 -7.09 2.87 -16.42
N ALA A 64 -7.99 3.71 -15.92
CA ALA A 64 -7.73 4.49 -14.72
C ALA A 64 -7.52 3.54 -13.53
N ALA A 65 -6.34 3.62 -12.91
CA ALA A 65 -5.95 2.76 -11.79
C ALA A 65 -5.13 3.54 -10.76
N ARG A 66 -5.15 3.09 -9.51
CA ARG A 66 -4.37 3.62 -8.39
C ARG A 66 -3.94 2.49 -7.44
N ALA A 67 -2.73 2.57 -6.91
CA ALA A 67 -2.31 1.69 -5.82
C ALA A 67 -2.80 2.29 -4.50
N ARG A 68 -3.18 1.43 -3.56
CA ARG A 68 -3.67 1.83 -2.23
C ARG A 68 -2.89 1.13 -1.14
N CYS A 69 -2.61 1.86 -0.06
CA CYS A 69 -1.95 1.38 1.15
C CYS A 69 -2.98 1.32 2.28
N GLY A 70 -2.94 0.26 3.09
CA GLY A 70 -3.88 0.08 4.18
C GLY A 70 -3.79 -1.32 4.79
N PHE A 71 -4.95 -1.92 5.05
CA PHE A 71 -5.07 -3.13 5.86
C PHE A 71 -6.02 -4.14 5.24
N GLY A 72 -5.54 -5.35 4.99
CA GLY A 72 -6.37 -6.51 4.68
C GLY A 72 -6.97 -7.10 5.96
N THR A 73 -8.29 -7.13 6.07
CA THR A 73 -9.02 -7.63 7.25
C THR A 73 -9.50 -9.08 7.10
N TYR A 74 -9.31 -9.67 5.91
CA TYR A 74 -9.71 -11.04 5.57
C TYR A 74 -8.66 -12.10 5.95
N PHE A 75 -7.40 -11.71 6.19
CA PHE A 75 -6.34 -12.69 6.52
C PHE A 75 -6.56 -13.37 7.88
N GLN A 76 -7.08 -12.63 8.86
CA GLN A 76 -7.45 -13.18 10.17
C GLN A 76 -8.62 -12.37 10.74
N GLN A 77 -9.68 -13.07 11.15
CA GLN A 77 -10.85 -12.42 11.74
C GLN A 77 -10.46 -11.52 12.93
N GLY A 78 -10.96 -10.29 12.90
CA GLY A 78 -10.74 -9.30 13.97
C GLY A 78 -9.38 -8.60 13.94
N ARG A 79 -8.57 -8.77 12.88
CA ARG A 79 -7.29 -8.09 12.71
C ARG A 79 -7.18 -7.45 11.34
N GLY A 80 -6.46 -6.34 11.26
CA GLY A 80 -6.04 -5.73 9.99
C GLY A 80 -4.54 -5.90 9.82
N PHE A 81 -4.10 -6.47 8.69
CA PHE A 81 -2.67 -6.58 8.39
C PHE A 81 -2.27 -5.59 7.30
N ASP A 82 -1.14 -4.89 7.49
CA ASP A 82 -0.53 -4.02 6.49
C ASP A 82 -0.54 -4.70 5.12
N HIS A 83 -1.17 -4.04 4.16
CA HIS A 83 -1.36 -4.58 2.84
C HIS A 83 -1.52 -3.50 1.78
N TRP A 84 -1.19 -3.87 0.56
CA TRP A 84 -1.34 -3.00 -0.61
C TRP A 84 -2.20 -3.68 -1.66
N ILE A 85 -3.12 -2.90 -2.23
CA ILE A 85 -4.03 -3.37 -3.28
C ILE A 85 -4.01 -2.43 -4.48
N THR A 86 -4.60 -2.89 -5.59
CA THR A 86 -4.86 -2.04 -6.75
C THR A 86 -6.34 -1.71 -6.81
N GLU A 87 -6.67 -0.45 -7.06
CA GLU A 87 -8.00 -0.04 -7.48
C GLU A 87 -7.98 0.30 -8.97
N TYR A 88 -9.00 -0.14 -9.71
CA TYR A 88 -9.25 0.27 -11.09
C TYR A 88 -10.66 0.80 -11.27
N TRP A 89 -10.85 1.74 -12.19
CA TRP A 89 -12.16 2.27 -12.52
C TRP A 89 -12.89 1.32 -13.48
N ASP A 90 -14.02 0.79 -13.04
CA ASP A 90 -14.94 0.04 -13.87
C ASP A 90 -15.96 1.00 -14.48
N GLU A 91 -15.81 1.29 -15.78
CA GLU A 91 -16.70 2.19 -16.51
C GLU A 91 -18.14 1.66 -16.57
N ALA A 92 -18.32 0.34 -16.71
CA ALA A 92 -19.66 -0.26 -16.83
C ALA A 92 -20.43 -0.19 -15.51
N ARG A 93 -19.74 -0.28 -14.37
CA ARG A 93 -20.33 -0.19 -13.03
C ARG A 93 -20.22 1.21 -12.41
N CYS A 94 -19.52 2.13 -13.07
CA CYS A 94 -19.26 3.50 -12.61
C CYS A 94 -18.71 3.55 -11.17
N ARG A 95 -17.73 2.69 -10.86
CA ARG A 95 -17.11 2.64 -9.54
C ARG A 95 -15.66 2.17 -9.59
N TRP A 96 -14.92 2.48 -8.54
CA TRP A 96 -13.66 1.81 -8.24
C TRP A 96 -13.91 0.36 -7.79
N VAL A 97 -13.10 -0.55 -8.32
CA VAL A 97 -13.04 -1.97 -7.93
C VAL A 97 -11.72 -2.21 -7.22
N ARG A 98 -11.78 -2.78 -6.01
CA ARG A 98 -10.61 -3.12 -5.18
C ARG A 98 -10.15 -4.54 -5.50
N VAL A 99 -8.87 -4.69 -5.82
CA VAL A 99 -8.26 -5.96 -6.23
C VAL A 99 -7.03 -6.26 -5.38
N ASP A 100 -7.03 -7.38 -4.66
CA ASP A 100 -5.82 -7.93 -4.06
C ASP A 100 -4.98 -8.63 -5.14
N THR A 101 -4.09 -7.86 -5.75
CA THR A 101 -3.24 -8.31 -6.85
C THR A 101 -2.15 -9.29 -6.43
N GLU A 102 -1.77 -9.34 -5.16
CA GLU A 102 -0.81 -10.33 -4.64
C GLU A 102 -1.46 -11.71 -4.52
N HIS A 103 -2.73 -11.74 -4.12
CA HIS A 103 -3.45 -12.97 -3.79
C HIS A 103 -4.50 -13.39 -4.82
N LEU A 104 -4.41 -12.92 -6.07
CA LEU A 104 -5.23 -13.44 -7.17
C LEU A 104 -5.07 -14.98 -7.29
N GLY A 105 -6.17 -15.70 -7.11
CA GLY A 105 -6.20 -17.17 -7.14
C GLY A 105 -5.79 -17.84 -5.82
N ARG A 106 -5.80 -17.11 -4.70
CA ARG A 106 -5.67 -17.65 -3.34
C ARG A 106 -7.00 -17.56 -2.61
N ASP A 107 -7.23 -18.50 -1.70
CA ASP A 107 -8.49 -18.63 -0.96
C ASP A 107 -8.50 -17.84 0.36
N PHE A 108 -7.81 -16.69 0.42
CA PHE A 108 -7.85 -15.81 1.59
C PHE A 108 -9.14 -14.99 1.69
N VAL A 109 -9.77 -14.72 0.55
CA VAL A 109 -11.00 -13.94 0.43
C VAL A 109 -11.82 -14.46 -0.75
N ALA A 110 -13.15 -14.34 -0.70
CA ALA A 110 -14.02 -14.95 -1.70
C ALA A 110 -13.86 -14.33 -3.10
N ARG A 111 -13.58 -13.02 -3.17
CA ARG A 111 -13.48 -12.24 -4.41
C ARG A 111 -12.23 -11.34 -4.36
N PRO A 112 -11.01 -11.89 -4.50
CA PRO A 112 -9.80 -11.07 -4.52
C PRO A 112 -9.76 -10.10 -5.72
N ASP A 113 -10.60 -10.34 -6.72
CA ASP A 113 -10.81 -9.53 -7.92
C ASP A 113 -11.84 -8.39 -7.75
N ASP A 114 -12.61 -8.37 -6.66
CA ASP A 114 -13.62 -7.35 -6.33
C ASP A 114 -13.92 -7.42 -4.83
N LEU A 115 -12.98 -6.93 -4.02
CA LEU A 115 -13.07 -6.98 -2.56
C LEU A 115 -14.33 -6.27 -2.07
N ALA A 116 -15.08 -6.94 -1.20
CA ALA A 116 -16.27 -6.39 -0.58
C ALA A 116 -15.92 -5.24 0.39
N PRO A 117 -16.87 -4.33 0.66
CA PRO A 117 -16.67 -3.28 1.65
C PRO A 117 -16.22 -3.84 2.99
N GLY A 118 -15.09 -3.35 3.49
CA GLY A 118 -14.52 -3.76 4.77
C GLY A 118 -13.50 -4.90 4.70
N GLU A 119 -13.38 -5.64 3.60
CA GLU A 119 -12.34 -6.66 3.41
C GLU A 119 -10.95 -6.00 3.30
N PHE A 120 -10.87 -4.85 2.64
CA PHE A 120 -9.70 -3.97 2.72
C PHE A 120 -10.12 -2.61 3.26
N LEU A 121 -9.33 -2.07 4.19
CA LEU A 121 -9.44 -0.71 4.70
C LEU A 121 -8.21 0.05 4.28
N THR A 122 -8.36 1.11 3.49
CA THR A 122 -7.28 2.09 3.26
C THR A 122 -6.79 2.65 4.59
N GLY A 123 -5.56 3.19 4.63
CA GLY A 123 -5.04 3.81 5.86
C GLY A 123 -6.00 4.87 6.43
N GLY A 124 -6.61 5.69 5.57
CA GLY A 124 -7.63 6.66 5.96
C GLY A 124 -8.93 6.04 6.51
N GLU A 125 -9.44 4.97 5.89
CA GLU A 125 -10.63 4.26 6.39
C GLU A 125 -10.38 3.61 7.76
N ALA A 126 -9.21 2.99 7.94
CA ALA A 126 -8.80 2.44 9.23
C ALA A 126 -8.66 3.55 10.29
N TRP A 127 -8.06 4.69 9.93
CA TRP A 127 -7.95 5.85 10.81
C TRP A 127 -9.32 6.36 11.27
N VAL A 128 -10.25 6.60 10.35
CA VAL A 128 -11.61 7.06 10.68
C VAL A 128 -12.31 6.09 11.63
N ARG A 129 -12.22 4.78 11.37
CA ARG A 129 -12.84 3.76 12.25
C ARG A 129 -12.19 3.71 13.62
N TYR A 130 -10.88 3.90 13.70
CA TYR A 130 -10.17 4.00 14.97
C TYR A 130 -10.67 5.22 15.76
N ARG A 131 -10.72 6.39 15.12
CA ARG A 131 -11.16 7.65 15.74
C ARG A 131 -12.62 7.61 16.20
N SER A 132 -13.46 6.83 15.55
CA SER A 132 -14.86 6.61 15.95
C SER A 132 -15.06 5.45 16.94
N GLY A 133 -14.00 4.79 17.40
CA GLY A 133 -14.09 3.66 18.33
C GLY A 133 -14.67 2.37 17.74
N MET A 134 -14.69 2.22 16.41
CA MET A 134 -15.23 1.04 15.73
C MET A 134 -14.23 -0.12 15.60
N ILE A 135 -12.93 0.16 15.75
CA ILE A 135 -11.88 -0.86 15.75
C ILE A 135 -10.94 -0.65 16.95
N ASP A 136 -10.37 -1.74 17.46
CA ASP A 136 -9.22 -1.68 18.36
C ASP A 136 -7.95 -1.47 17.52
N PRO A 137 -7.27 -0.31 17.63
CA PRO A 137 -6.11 -0.03 16.80
C PRO A 137 -4.97 -1.02 17.04
N HIS A 138 -4.86 -1.64 18.22
CA HIS A 138 -3.79 -2.61 18.52
C HIS A 138 -3.96 -3.95 17.80
N THR A 139 -5.09 -4.14 17.11
CA THR A 139 -5.33 -5.28 16.22
C THR A 139 -4.96 -4.99 14.76
N PHE A 140 -4.43 -3.79 14.47
CA PHE A 140 -4.02 -3.35 13.14
C PHE A 140 -2.50 -3.15 13.08
N GLY A 141 -1.83 -3.82 12.15
CA GLY A 141 -0.39 -3.69 12.00
C GLY A 141 0.30 -4.65 11.04
N THR A 142 1.61 -4.74 11.14
CA THR A 142 2.46 -5.52 10.23
C THR A 142 2.82 -6.87 10.87
N ALA A 143 2.47 -7.96 10.19
CA ALA A 143 2.80 -9.31 10.66
C ALA A 143 4.32 -9.51 10.81
N GLY A 144 4.75 -10.06 11.94
CA GLY A 144 6.17 -10.33 12.21
C GLY A 144 7.02 -9.12 12.60
N THR A 145 6.40 -7.95 12.84
CA THR A 145 7.08 -6.74 13.28
C THR A 145 6.39 -6.18 14.52
N ASP A 146 6.90 -6.48 15.72
CA ASP A 146 6.19 -6.24 16.99
C ASP A 146 5.90 -4.75 17.28
N HIS A 147 6.76 -3.83 16.82
CA HIS A 147 6.58 -2.39 17.03
C HIS A 147 5.63 -1.74 16.01
N ALA A 148 5.27 -2.44 14.94
CA ALA A 148 4.48 -1.95 13.82
C ALA A 148 2.99 -2.28 13.99
N TRP A 149 2.39 -1.87 15.12
CA TRP A 149 0.99 -2.12 15.48
C TRP A 149 0.39 -0.95 16.23
N GLY A 150 -0.84 -0.55 15.93
CA GLY A 150 -1.53 0.51 16.68
C GLY A 150 -1.79 1.79 15.90
N PRO A 151 -2.17 2.89 16.59
CA PRO A 151 -2.54 4.15 15.95
C PRO A 151 -1.45 4.76 15.06
N HIS A 152 -0.18 4.58 15.43
CA HIS A 152 0.96 5.08 14.66
C HIS A 152 1.15 4.33 13.33
N GLU A 153 0.88 3.02 13.31
CA GLU A 153 0.90 2.24 12.08
C GLU A 153 -0.30 2.58 11.19
N ILE A 154 -1.49 2.78 11.78
CA ILE A 154 -2.68 3.22 11.04
C ILE A 154 -2.46 4.59 10.37
N SER A 155 -1.96 5.57 11.13
CA SER A 155 -1.64 6.90 10.59
C SER A 155 -0.50 6.84 9.57
N GLY A 156 0.51 6.00 9.79
CA GLY A 156 1.58 5.74 8.83
C GLY A 156 1.05 5.22 7.49
N ASN A 157 0.16 4.24 7.54
CA ASN A 157 -0.53 3.72 6.36
C ASN A 157 -1.39 4.79 5.66
N ALA A 158 -2.05 5.71 6.40
CA ALA A 158 -2.80 6.81 5.80
C ALA A 158 -1.91 7.78 5.00
N VAL A 159 -0.73 8.11 5.55
CA VAL A 159 0.26 8.98 4.88
C VAL A 159 0.89 8.27 3.67
N ARG A 160 1.18 6.97 3.76
CA ARG A 160 1.62 6.16 2.60
C ARG A 160 0.56 6.03 1.51
N ASP A 161 -0.72 5.92 1.87
CA ASP A 161 -1.83 5.90 0.90
C ASP A 161 -1.93 7.24 0.16
N LEU A 162 -1.79 8.36 0.87
CA LEU A 162 -1.71 9.70 0.27
C LEU A 162 -0.56 9.80 -0.75
N ALA A 163 0.63 9.33 -0.38
CA ALA A 163 1.78 9.29 -1.29
C ALA A 163 1.51 8.44 -2.53
N ALA A 164 0.90 7.26 -2.36
CA ALA A 164 0.53 6.36 -3.46
C ALA A 164 -0.49 7.01 -4.42
N LEU A 165 -1.49 7.72 -3.89
CA LEU A 165 -2.44 8.50 -4.70
C LEU A 165 -1.75 9.63 -5.47
N CYS A 166 -0.71 10.23 -4.89
CA CYS A 166 0.15 11.22 -5.52
C CYS A 166 1.22 10.62 -6.44
N LYS A 167 1.17 9.30 -6.69
CA LYS A 167 2.06 8.54 -7.59
C LYS A 167 3.51 8.47 -7.11
N TRP A 168 3.73 8.58 -5.80
CA TRP A 168 5.02 8.32 -5.18
C TRP A 168 5.14 6.84 -4.82
N GLU A 169 6.27 6.27 -5.20
CA GLU A 169 6.55 4.85 -5.10
C GLU A 169 7.35 4.55 -3.81
N THR A 170 6.76 4.84 -2.64
CA THR A 170 7.35 4.52 -1.32
C THR A 170 7.31 3.02 -1.03
N LEU A 171 8.19 2.52 -0.15
CA LEU A 171 8.22 1.15 0.36
C LEU A 171 7.29 0.98 1.56
N ASN A 172 6.97 -0.27 1.91
CA ASN A 172 6.07 -0.59 3.03
C ASN A 172 6.59 -0.07 4.38
N TRP A 173 7.91 0.01 4.53
CA TRP A 173 8.60 0.40 5.76
C TRP A 173 9.18 1.82 5.69
N ASP A 174 8.84 2.60 4.67
CA ASP A 174 9.26 4.00 4.67
C ASP A 174 8.55 4.77 5.77
N GLU A 175 9.33 5.63 6.41
CA GLU A 175 8.89 6.61 7.38
C GLU A 175 9.42 8.00 6.97
N TRP A 176 8.56 9.01 7.05
CA TRP A 176 8.94 10.41 6.85
C TRP A 176 8.02 11.34 7.61
N GLY A 177 8.33 12.64 7.58
CA GLY A 177 7.57 13.65 8.30
C GLY A 177 7.51 13.32 9.79
N ARG A 178 6.29 13.12 10.31
CA ARG A 178 6.05 12.84 11.73
C ARG A 178 5.79 11.37 12.04
N MET A 179 5.97 10.45 11.08
CA MET A 179 5.76 9.02 11.29
C MET A 179 6.61 8.46 12.44
N THR A 180 7.93 8.67 12.42
CA THR A 180 8.82 8.19 13.48
C THR A 180 8.44 8.75 14.85
N ALA A 181 8.11 10.04 14.93
CA ALA A 181 7.60 10.65 16.16
C ALA A 181 6.29 10.00 16.63
N ALA A 182 5.42 9.55 15.71
CA ALA A 182 4.21 8.82 16.06
C ALA A 182 4.52 7.44 16.66
N TYR A 183 5.48 6.71 16.07
CA TYR A 183 5.98 5.43 16.63
C TYR A 183 6.57 5.60 18.04
N GLU A 184 7.23 6.73 18.29
CA GLU A 184 7.82 7.07 19.59
C GLU A 184 6.80 7.63 20.60
N GLY A 185 5.53 7.80 20.21
CA GLY A 185 4.49 8.40 21.05
C GLY A 185 4.70 9.89 21.31
N ALA A 186 5.45 10.58 20.44
CA ALA A 186 5.80 12.00 20.53
C ALA A 186 4.90 12.91 19.67
N THR A 187 3.86 12.38 19.03
CA THR A 187 2.82 13.16 18.34
C THR A 187 1.64 13.50 19.25
N GLY A 188 0.87 14.52 18.90
CA GLY A 188 -0.28 14.98 19.69
C GLY A 188 -1.53 15.24 18.84
N PRO A 189 -2.57 15.87 19.44
CA PRO A 189 -3.85 16.13 18.79
C PRO A 189 -3.78 17.01 17.52
N ASP A 190 -2.68 17.72 17.32
CA ASP A 190 -2.39 18.43 16.07
C ASP A 190 -2.07 17.45 14.92
N TYR A 191 -1.28 16.40 15.18
CA TYR A 191 -1.02 15.36 14.19
C TYR A 191 -2.28 14.53 13.91
N ASP A 192 -3.04 14.17 14.95
CA ASP A 192 -4.32 13.47 14.75
C ASP A 192 -5.25 14.22 13.79
N ARG A 193 -5.35 15.54 13.95
CA ARG A 193 -6.15 16.40 13.06
C ARG A 193 -5.58 16.47 11.64
N LEU A 194 -4.26 16.44 11.49
CA LEU A 194 -3.64 16.35 10.17
C LEU A 194 -4.04 15.03 9.50
N ILE A 195 -4.00 13.90 10.23
CA ILE A 195 -4.40 12.61 9.69
C ILE A 195 -5.90 12.53 9.41
N ASP A 196 -6.75 13.20 10.20
CA ASP A 196 -8.18 13.36 9.88
C ASP A 196 -8.37 14.04 8.50
N VAL A 197 -7.58 15.07 8.20
CA VAL A 197 -7.57 15.76 6.89
C VAL A 197 -7.01 14.86 5.78
N VAL A 198 -5.96 14.07 6.06
CA VAL A 198 -5.43 13.08 5.12
C VAL A 198 -6.47 12.03 4.77
N ALA A 199 -7.17 11.50 5.77
CA ALA A 199 -8.20 10.49 5.58
C ALA A 199 -9.35 11.03 4.72
N ASP A 200 -9.83 12.25 4.98
CA ASP A 200 -10.87 12.89 4.17
C ASP A 200 -10.42 13.11 2.72
N ALA A 201 -9.21 13.66 2.52
CA ALA A 201 -8.67 13.90 1.18
C ALA A 201 -8.50 12.60 0.36
N CYS A 202 -8.11 11.50 1.00
CA CYS A 202 -7.90 10.20 0.32
C CYS A 202 -9.20 9.41 0.11
N ALA A 203 -10.28 9.76 0.80
CA ALA A 203 -11.60 9.14 0.64
C ALA A 203 -12.38 9.71 -0.56
N GLN A 204 -12.06 10.93 -0.97
CA GLN A 204 -12.72 11.62 -2.07
C GLN A 204 -12.19 11.14 -3.44
N ASP A 205 -13.08 11.01 -4.41
CA ASP A 205 -12.72 10.78 -5.81
C ASP A 205 -12.32 12.09 -6.54
N ASP A 206 -11.67 13.01 -5.82
CA ASP A 206 -11.06 14.23 -6.34
C ASP A 206 -9.53 14.10 -6.26
N PRO A 207 -8.81 13.86 -7.37
CA PRO A 207 -7.35 13.73 -7.34
C PRO A 207 -6.64 15.04 -6.95
N SER A 208 -7.32 16.19 -7.00
CA SER A 208 -6.72 17.48 -6.65
C SER A 208 -6.61 17.69 -5.13
N ALA A 209 -7.46 17.05 -4.33
CA ALA A 209 -7.41 17.14 -2.88
C ALA A 209 -6.15 16.46 -2.28
N PRO A 210 -5.83 15.18 -2.59
CA PRO A 210 -4.55 14.56 -2.25
C PRO A 210 -3.36 15.38 -2.72
N ALA A 211 -3.38 15.86 -3.98
CA ALA A 211 -2.25 16.59 -4.56
C ALA A 211 -1.95 17.92 -3.83
N ARG A 212 -2.98 18.68 -3.42
CA ARG A 212 -2.79 19.89 -2.62
C ARG A 212 -2.23 19.57 -1.23
N LEU A 213 -2.78 18.55 -0.59
CA LEU A 213 -2.39 18.17 0.77
C LEU A 213 -0.96 17.61 0.82
N PHE A 214 -0.54 16.89 -0.21
CA PHE A 214 0.79 16.31 -0.31
C PHE A 214 1.92 17.35 -0.37
N ALA A 215 1.61 18.63 -0.63
CA ALA A 215 2.58 19.72 -0.54
C ALA A 215 2.88 20.17 0.91
N HIS A 216 2.15 19.66 1.90
CA HIS A 216 2.38 19.95 3.32
C HIS A 216 3.75 19.39 3.78
N GLU A 217 4.49 20.15 4.58
CA GLU A 217 5.86 19.78 4.99
C GLU A 217 5.95 18.44 5.71
N ASP A 218 4.97 18.13 6.56
CA ASP A 218 4.89 16.84 7.27
C ASP A 218 4.46 15.65 6.40
N LEU A 219 4.01 15.88 5.15
CA LEU A 219 3.42 14.86 4.27
C LEU A 219 4.21 14.64 2.97
N ALA A 220 4.96 15.64 2.52
CA ALA A 220 5.78 15.54 1.32
C ALA A 220 6.87 14.48 1.48
N VAL A 221 6.98 13.57 0.50
CA VAL A 221 8.01 12.53 0.49
C VAL A 221 9.40 13.16 0.28
N PRO A 222 10.37 12.91 1.18
CA PRO A 222 11.75 13.35 1.03
C PRO A 222 12.41 12.77 -0.23
N ARG A 223 13.33 13.53 -0.84
CA ARG A 223 14.01 13.14 -2.11
C ARG A 223 14.84 11.87 -2.00
N ASP A 224 15.34 11.54 -0.84
CA ASP A 224 16.10 10.32 -0.54
C ASP A 224 15.21 9.07 -0.48
N LEU A 225 13.89 9.23 -0.37
CA LEU A 225 12.90 8.14 -0.47
C LEU A 225 12.32 7.99 -1.88
N THR A 226 13.00 8.58 -2.87
CA THR A 226 12.63 8.54 -4.29
C THR A 226 13.69 7.72 -5.03
N GLY A 227 13.24 6.79 -5.88
CA GLY A 227 14.15 5.97 -6.69
C GLY A 227 14.79 6.78 -7.79
#